data_AF-A0AAD8G3I9-F1
#
_entry.id   AF-A0AAD8G3I9-F1
#
_cell.length_a   1.000
_cell.length_b   1.000
_cell.length_c   1.000
_cell.angle_alpha   90.00
_cell.angle_beta   90.00
_cell.angle_gamma   90.00
#
_symmetry.space_group_name_H-M   'P 1'
#
loop_
_entity.id
_entity.type
_entity.pdbx_description
1 polymer ?
#
loop_
_entity_poly.entity_id
_entity_poly.type
_entity_poly.pdbx_seq_one_letter_code
_entity_poly.pdbx_strand_id
1 'polypeptide(L)'
;MACTPLFKAQLGEAVHVPTRCQCLQSRKSVREPIVDFTITEKGTHCKNDEIILTVKETGRQQCLSPDGRQGKRLINCWNNRINKDESRKNKCIVRRRRKQKQQKKSSMARTPQNQKRETS
;
A
#
# COMPACT_ATOMS: atom_id res chain seq x y z
N MET A 1 60.36 0.84 12.54
CA MET A 1 59.28 0.20 11.75
C MET A 1 58.08 0.04 12.66
N ALA A 2 57.06 0.89 12.56
CA ALA A 2 55.82 0.73 13.31
C ALA A 2 54.76 0.11 12.39
N CYS A 3 54.30 -1.10 12.72
CA CYS A 3 53.22 -1.79 12.04
C CYS A 3 51.95 -1.61 12.87
N THR A 4 51.15 -0.60 12.56
CA THR A 4 49.85 -0.36 13.22
C THR A 4 48.76 -1.18 12.52
N PRO A 5 47.99 -2.01 13.26
CA PRO A 5 46.92 -2.80 12.67
C PRO A 5 45.73 -1.89 12.32
N LEU A 6 45.27 -2.01 11.07
CA LEU A 6 44.08 -1.32 10.57
C LEU A 6 42.84 -2.09 11.07
N PHE A 7 42.32 -1.72 12.24
CA PHE A 7 41.03 -2.23 12.72
C PHE A 7 39.90 -1.65 11.86
N LYS A 8 39.29 -2.48 11.02
CA LYS A 8 38.04 -2.15 10.34
C LYS A 8 36.89 -2.31 11.32
N ALA A 9 36.27 -1.21 11.72
CA ALA A 9 35.04 -1.23 12.50
C ALA A 9 33.87 -1.67 11.60
N GLN A 10 33.18 -2.73 11.99
CA GLN A 10 31.91 -3.12 11.37
C GLN A 10 30.81 -2.26 12.02
N LEU A 11 30.20 -1.35 11.25
CA LEU A 11 29.01 -0.63 11.68
C LEU A 11 27.83 -1.62 11.72
N GLY A 12 27.38 -1.98 12.92
CA GLY A 12 26.14 -2.74 13.09
C GLY A 12 24.94 -1.84 12.83
N GLU A 13 24.08 -2.21 11.89
CA GLU A 13 22.81 -1.51 11.67
C GLU A 13 21.87 -1.81 12.85
N ALA A 14 21.57 -0.79 13.65
CA ALA A 14 20.60 -0.91 14.73
C ALA A 14 19.19 -1.06 14.13
N VAL A 15 18.61 -2.26 14.25
CA VAL A 15 17.23 -2.52 13.82
C VAL A 15 16.28 -1.86 14.82
N HIS A 16 15.68 -0.74 14.43
CA HIS A 16 14.67 -0.07 15.24
C HIS A 16 13.38 -0.91 15.27
N VAL A 17 13.11 -1.55 16.41
CA VAL A 17 11.84 -2.25 16.66
C VAL A 17 10.91 -1.32 17.45
N PRO A 18 9.80 -0.86 16.88
CA PRO A 18 8.88 0.02 17.59
C PRO A 18 8.22 -0.72 18.76
N THR A 19 8.17 -0.08 19.92
CA THR A 19 7.60 -0.63 21.17
C THR A 19 6.07 -0.52 21.27
N ARG A 20 5.43 0.11 20.27
CA ARG A 20 3.98 0.24 20.09
C ARG A 20 3.64 0.30 18.60
N CYS A 21 2.36 0.13 18.27
CA CYS A 21 1.86 0.37 16.91
C CYS A 21 2.12 1.84 16.49
N GLN A 22 2.59 2.05 15.26
CA GLN A 22 2.80 3.39 14.68
C GLN A 22 1.47 4.09 14.35
N CYS A 23 0.45 3.32 14.00
CA CYS A 23 -0.86 3.81 13.60
C CYS A 23 -1.83 3.87 14.79
N LEU A 24 -2.10 5.07 15.28
CA LEU A 24 -3.15 5.30 16.30
C LEU A 24 -4.57 5.15 15.74
N GLN A 25 -4.77 5.57 14.49
CA GLN A 25 -6.04 5.48 13.78
C GLN A 25 -5.81 4.96 12.37
N SER A 26 -6.64 4.02 11.93
CA SER A 26 -6.55 3.44 10.59
C SER A 26 -7.84 3.67 9.80
N ARG A 27 -7.71 3.99 8.51
CA ARG A 27 -8.87 4.11 7.61
C ARG A 27 -9.13 2.78 6.91
N LYS A 28 -10.39 2.40 6.74
CA LYS A 28 -10.76 1.17 5.99
C LYS A 28 -10.48 1.26 4.49
N SER A 29 -10.50 2.48 3.93
CA SER A 29 -10.17 2.75 2.53
C SER A 29 -9.69 4.19 2.36
N VAL A 30 -8.78 4.38 1.40
CA VAL A 30 -8.22 5.66 0.97
C VAL A 30 -8.53 5.82 -0.51
N ARG A 31 -9.21 6.91 -0.88
CA ARG A 31 -9.63 7.20 -2.26
C ARG A 31 -8.51 7.89 -3.05
N GLU A 32 -7.70 8.63 -2.32
CA GLU A 32 -6.57 9.42 -2.78
C GLU A 32 -5.53 8.53 -3.48
N PRO A 33 -4.86 9.05 -4.52
CA PRO A 33 -3.80 8.31 -5.21
C PRO A 33 -2.60 8.11 -4.29
N ILE A 34 -2.10 6.88 -4.22
CA ILE A 34 -0.96 6.48 -3.38
C ILE A 34 0.28 6.41 -4.27
N VAL A 35 1.44 6.84 -3.77
CA VAL A 35 2.75 6.70 -4.43
C VAL A 35 3.57 5.56 -3.86
N ASP A 36 3.46 5.32 -2.56
CA ASP A 36 4.23 4.29 -1.89
C ASP A 36 3.47 3.72 -0.69
N PHE A 37 3.93 2.58 -0.17
CA PHE A 37 3.41 2.00 1.05
C PHE A 37 4.47 1.19 1.81
N THR A 38 4.28 1.11 3.11
CA THR A 38 5.06 0.27 4.03
C THR A 38 4.10 -0.65 4.76
N ILE A 39 4.47 -1.93 4.87
CA ILE A 39 3.73 -2.91 5.66
C ILE A 39 4.66 -3.37 6.78
N THR A 40 4.24 -3.12 8.00
CA THR A 40 4.92 -3.62 9.21
C THR A 40 4.10 -4.80 9.72
N GLU A 41 4.74 -5.95 9.81
CA GLU A 41 4.08 -7.16 10.33
C GLU A 41 3.82 -7.03 11.81
N LYS A 42 2.78 -7.70 12.29
CA LYS A 42 2.52 -7.83 13.72
C LYS A 42 3.77 -8.32 14.46
N GLY A 43 4.07 -7.65 15.57
CA GLY A 43 5.19 -7.96 16.44
C GLY A 43 4.76 -8.20 17.88
N THR A 44 5.73 -8.36 18.77
CA THR A 44 5.50 -8.48 20.23
C THR A 44 4.74 -7.28 20.80
N HIS A 45 4.95 -6.10 20.21
CA HIS A 45 4.43 -4.82 20.69
C HIS A 45 3.22 -4.28 19.92
N CYS A 46 2.95 -4.83 18.74
CA CYS A 46 1.79 -4.47 17.93
C CYS A 46 1.13 -5.75 17.39
N LYS A 47 -0.08 -6.06 17.86
CA LYS A 47 -0.76 -7.32 17.55
C LYS A 47 -1.30 -7.41 16.12
N ASN A 48 -1.37 -6.28 15.43
CA ASN A 48 -1.97 -6.16 14.10
C ASN A 48 -0.91 -5.75 13.09
N ASP A 49 -1.08 -6.19 11.83
CA ASP A 49 -0.27 -5.69 10.73
C ASP A 49 -0.61 -4.21 10.47
N GLU A 50 0.42 -3.38 10.33
CA GLU A 50 0.25 -1.96 10.05
C GLU A 50 0.55 -1.67 8.59
N ILE A 51 -0.34 -0.91 7.95
CA ILE A 51 -0.16 -0.49 6.57
C ILE A 51 -0.11 1.03 6.55
N ILE A 52 1.04 1.59 6.21
CA ILE A 52 1.25 3.03 6.08
C ILE A 52 1.34 3.36 4.60
N LEU A 53 0.49 4.26 4.12
CA LEU A 53 0.42 4.70 2.74
C LEU A 53 1.00 6.10 2.61
N THR A 54 1.76 6.37 1.55
CA THR A 54 2.20 7.71 1.19
C THR A 54 1.29 8.25 0.08
N VAL A 55 0.54 9.32 0.37
CA VAL A 55 -0.40 9.93 -0.58
C VAL A 55 0.36 10.79 -1.59
N LYS A 56 0.03 10.66 -2.88
CA LYS A 56 0.73 11.34 -3.99
C LYS A 56 0.67 12.86 -3.90
N GLU A 57 -0.52 13.38 -3.62
CA GLU A 57 -0.82 14.81 -3.75
C GLU A 57 -0.19 15.62 -2.63
N THR A 58 -0.26 15.11 -1.40
CA THR A 58 0.21 15.82 -0.19
C THR A 58 1.53 15.29 0.35
N GLY A 59 2.01 14.14 -0.13
CA GLY A 59 3.16 13.42 0.45
C GLY A 59 2.90 12.87 1.86
N ARG A 60 1.70 13.06 2.41
CA ARG A 60 1.39 12.69 3.79
C ARG A 60 1.28 11.18 3.93
N GLN A 61 1.74 10.69 5.08
CA GLN A 61 1.57 9.32 5.49
C GLN A 61 0.18 9.11 6.09
N GLN A 62 -0.45 7.99 5.73
CA GLN A 62 -1.79 7.66 6.19
C GLN A 62 -1.93 6.17 6.45
N CYS A 63 -2.45 5.82 7.61
CA CYS A 63 -2.66 4.45 8.01
C CYS A 63 -3.91 3.84 7.36
N LEU A 64 -3.75 2.63 6.82
CA LEU A 64 -4.80 1.81 6.24
C LEU A 64 -5.02 0.57 7.10
N SER A 65 -6.28 0.24 7.38
CA SER A 65 -6.63 -0.96 8.15
C SER A 65 -6.35 -2.22 7.34
N PRO A 66 -5.69 -3.25 7.92
CA PRO A 66 -5.45 -4.53 7.27
C PRO A 66 -6.74 -5.30 6.99
N ASP A 67 -7.79 -5.09 7.78
CA ASP A 67 -9.08 -5.80 7.66
C ASP A 67 -9.93 -5.32 6.48
N GLY A 68 -9.70 -4.08 6.04
CA GLY A 68 -10.40 -3.49 4.92
C GLY A 68 -10.11 -4.22 3.60
N ARG A 69 -11.07 -4.19 2.66
CA ARG A 69 -10.88 -4.76 1.31
C ARG A 69 -9.62 -4.22 0.62
N GLN A 70 -9.28 -2.96 0.86
CA GLN A 70 -8.08 -2.34 0.31
C GLN A 70 -6.81 -2.88 0.99
N GLY A 71 -6.80 -3.00 2.33
CA GLY A 71 -5.69 -3.54 3.11
C GLY A 71 -5.36 -4.98 2.74
N LYS A 72 -6.37 -5.87 2.79
CA LYS A 72 -6.24 -7.28 2.40
C LYS A 72 -5.63 -7.47 1.01
N ARG A 73 -6.02 -6.63 0.04
CA ARG A 73 -5.47 -6.67 -1.32
C ARG A 73 -4.00 -6.27 -1.37
N LEU A 74 -3.63 -5.26 -0.59
CA LEU A 74 -2.25 -4.79 -0.53
C LEU A 74 -1.36 -5.86 0.11
N ILE A 75 -1.77 -6.41 1.25
CA ILE A 75 -1.08 -7.51 1.94
C ILE A 75 -0.93 -8.73 1.02
N ASN A 76 -2.02 -9.16 0.36
CA ASN A 76 -1.95 -10.29 -0.57
C ASN A 76 -1.00 -10.02 -1.75
N CYS A 77 -0.93 -8.78 -2.24
CA CYS A 77 0.03 -8.44 -3.29
C CYS A 77 1.47 -8.46 -2.76
N TRP A 78 1.70 -7.85 -1.59
CA TRP A 78 2.98 -7.81 -0.89
C TRP A 78 3.55 -9.22 -0.67
N ASN A 79 2.78 -10.09 -0.02
CA ASN A 79 3.21 -11.44 0.32
C ASN A 79 3.26 -12.36 -0.90
N ASN A 80 2.16 -12.44 -1.67
CA ASN A 80 2.01 -13.53 -2.65
C ASN A 80 2.39 -13.15 -4.08
N ARG A 81 2.54 -11.87 -4.42
CA ARG A 81 2.83 -11.42 -5.80
C ARG A 81 4.22 -10.84 -5.98
N ILE A 82 4.74 -10.20 -4.93
CA ILE A 82 6.07 -9.59 -4.98
C ILE A 82 7.00 -10.14 -3.91
N ASN A 83 6.57 -11.10 -3.08
CA ASN A 83 7.40 -11.75 -2.08
C ASN A 83 8.16 -10.76 -1.18
N LYS A 84 7.47 -9.70 -0.75
CA LYS A 84 8.01 -8.62 0.07
C LYS A 84 9.18 -7.84 -0.54
N ASP A 85 9.32 -7.89 -1.88
CA ASP A 85 10.34 -7.14 -2.62
C ASP A 85 9.95 -5.66 -2.75
N GLU A 86 10.72 -4.79 -2.07
CA GLU A 86 10.50 -3.35 -2.05
C GLU A 86 10.55 -2.72 -3.45
N SER A 87 11.46 -3.18 -4.31
CA SER A 87 11.63 -2.63 -5.68
C SER A 87 10.37 -2.80 -6.53
N ARG A 88 9.50 -3.73 -6.14
CA ARG A 88 8.29 -4.11 -6.87
C ARG A 88 7.00 -3.55 -6.26
N LYS A 89 7.05 -2.74 -5.20
CA LYS A 89 5.88 -2.12 -4.54
C LYS A 89 4.91 -1.46 -5.54
N ASN A 90 5.47 -0.77 -6.53
CA ASN A 90 4.70 -0.12 -7.60
C ASN A 90 3.72 -1.05 -8.34
N LYS A 91 4.01 -2.35 -8.48
CA LYS A 91 3.10 -3.31 -9.13
C LYS A 91 1.78 -3.48 -8.35
N CYS A 92 1.83 -3.37 -7.03
CA CYS A 92 0.66 -3.48 -6.15
C CYS A 92 -0.21 -2.22 -6.19
N ILE A 93 0.40 -1.05 -6.39
CA ILE A 93 -0.29 0.24 -6.50
C ILE A 93 -0.93 0.39 -7.90
N VAL A 94 -0.19 0.08 -8.97
CA VAL A 94 -0.63 0.30 -10.37
C VAL A 94 -1.79 -0.60 -10.79
N ARG A 95 -1.88 -1.84 -10.27
CA ARG A 95 -3.02 -2.74 -10.55
C ARG A 95 -4.37 -2.13 -10.19
N ARG A 96 -4.43 -1.26 -9.18
CA ARG A 96 -5.65 -0.53 -8.80
C ARG A 96 -6.10 0.42 -9.91
N ARG A 97 -5.17 1.17 -10.51
CA ARG A 97 -5.48 2.15 -11.58
C ARG A 97 -6.12 1.47 -12.79
N ARG A 98 -5.60 0.32 -13.23
CA ARG A 98 -6.13 -0.42 -14.41
C ARG A 98 -7.54 -0.97 -14.16
N LYS A 99 -7.80 -1.60 -13.01
CA LYS A 99 -9.14 -2.13 -12.68
C LYS A 99 -10.19 -1.02 -12.52
N GLN A 100 -9.85 0.10 -11.90
CA GLN A 100 -10.76 1.25 -11.79
C GLN A 100 -11.11 1.84 -13.16
N LYS A 101 -10.13 1.98 -14.06
CA LYS A 101 -10.36 2.47 -15.44
C LYS A 101 -11.27 1.51 -16.23
N GLN A 102 -11.08 0.19 -16.07
CA GLN A 102 -11.95 -0.82 -16.70
C GLN A 102 -13.40 -0.77 -16.16
N GLN A 103 -13.59 -0.67 -14.84
CA GLN A 103 -14.94 -0.56 -14.26
C GLN A 103 -15.68 0.73 -14.65
N LYS A 104 -14.95 1.84 -14.84
CA LYS A 104 -15.54 3.11 -15.32
C LYS A 104 -15.97 3.02 -16.79
N LYS A 105 -15.19 2.32 -17.63
CA LYS A 105 -15.56 2.07 -19.04
C LYS A 105 -16.80 1.17 -19.18
N SER A 106 -16.92 0.13 -18.34
CA SER A 106 -18.08 -0.79 -18.41
C SER A 106 -19.38 -0.20 -17.88
N SER A 107 -19.32 0.77 -16.96
CA SER A 107 -20.50 1.47 -16.43
C SER A 107 -21.02 2.55 -17.38
N MET A 108 -20.14 3.19 -18.14
CA MET A 108 -20.52 4.21 -19.14
C MET A 108 -21.07 3.61 -20.45
N ALA A 109 -20.94 2.29 -20.65
CA ALA A 109 -21.50 1.56 -21.79
C ALA A 109 -22.94 1.04 -21.55
N ARG A 110 -23.59 1.39 -20.42
CA ARG A 110 -24.98 1.04 -20.11
C ARG A 110 -25.85 2.28 -19.96
N THR A 111 -26.07 3.01 -21.05
CA THR A 111 -27.21 3.93 -21.16
C THR A 111 -28.27 3.24 -22.02
N PRO A 112 -29.46 2.87 -21.50
CA PRO A 112 -30.56 2.42 -22.33
C PRO A 112 -31.17 3.65 -23.01
N GLN A 113 -31.04 3.75 -24.33
CA GLN A 113 -31.85 4.65 -25.15
C GLN A 113 -33.23 3.99 -25.28
N ASN A 114 -34.18 4.34 -24.41
CA ASN A 114 -35.58 4.01 -24.62
C ASN A 114 -36.41 5.29 -24.63
N GLN A 115 -36.72 5.77 -25.83
CA GLN A 115 -37.82 6.68 -26.12
C GLN A 115 -38.00 6.80 -27.64
N LYS A 116 -38.99 6.10 -28.20
CA LYS A 116 -39.87 6.73 -29.18
C LYS A 116 -41.28 6.15 -29.10
N ARG A 117 -42.17 7.08 -28.79
CA ARG A 117 -43.60 6.99 -28.55
C ARG A 117 -44.29 6.74 -29.89
N GLU A 118 -45.23 5.81 -29.90
CA GLU A 118 -46.19 5.56 -30.98
C GLU A 118 -47.07 6.81 -31.17
N THR A 119 -47.23 7.25 -32.41
CA THR A 119 -48.34 8.10 -32.85
C THR A 119 -48.68 7.71 -34.29
N SER A 120 -49.81 7.02 -34.45
CA SER A 120 -50.62 6.97 -35.68
C SER A 120 -52.03 7.42 -35.33
#